data_AF-A0A2D6FLY5-F1
#
_entry.id   AF-A0A2D6FLY5-F1
#
_cell.length_a   1.000
_cell.length_b   1.000
_cell.length_c   1.000
_cell.angle_alpha   90.00
_cell.angle_beta   90.00
_cell.angle_gamma   90.00
#
_symmetry.space_group_name_H-M   'P 1'
#
loop_
_entity.id
_entity.type
_entity.pdbx_description
1 polymer ?
#
loop_
_entity_poly.entity_id
_entity_poly.type
_entity_poly.pdbx_seq_one_letter_code
_entity_poly.pdbx_strand_id
1 'polypeptide(L)'
;MKVMEEIVYPFLVANILFYVYETDFFVQYVKLFRLNKLLGVDNYESYLAEHPGDTYWEYLAYEKPNFLTKLISCPLCSGFWLNVGIYFLYEDLGLFMLCLWLSIFLFLILRLILKRAYHHGL
;
A
#
# COMPACT_ATOMS: atom_id res chain seq x y z
N MET A 1 1.09 29.21 0.92
CA MET A 1 -0.02 28.25 1.03
C MET A 1 0.18 27.07 0.09
N LYS A 2 0.40 27.29 -1.23
CA LYS A 2 0.70 26.23 -2.22
C LYS A 2 1.82 25.24 -1.82
N VAL A 3 2.96 25.75 -1.35
CA VAL A 3 4.10 24.91 -0.93
C VAL A 3 3.75 23.93 0.22
N MET A 4 2.84 24.32 1.11
CA MET A 4 2.43 23.44 2.21
C MET A 4 1.58 22.28 1.70
N GLU A 5 0.70 22.52 0.74
CA GLU A 5 -0.14 21.50 0.10
C GLU A 5 0.73 20.50 -0.69
N GLU A 6 1.70 21.01 -1.45
CA GLU A 6 2.65 20.22 -2.24
C GLU A 6 3.44 19.20 -1.38
N ILE A 7 3.83 19.60 -0.17
CA ILE A 7 4.54 18.72 0.77
C ILE A 7 3.60 17.69 1.40
N VAL A 8 2.31 17.99 1.59
CA VAL A 8 1.37 17.06 2.23
C VAL A 8 1.09 15.84 1.34
N TYR A 9 1.03 15.99 0.02
CA TYR A 9 0.75 14.88 -0.90
C TYR A 9 1.67 13.67 -0.76
N PRO A 10 3.02 13.80 -0.81
CA PRO A 10 3.90 12.65 -0.71
C PRO A 10 3.78 11.94 0.64
N PHE A 11 3.51 12.68 1.73
CA PHE A 11 3.26 12.07 3.04
C PHE A 11 1.93 11.31 3.06
N LEU A 12 0.87 11.87 2.47
CA LEU A 12 -0.41 11.20 2.36
C LEU A 12 -0.30 9.90 1.55
N VAL A 13 0.35 9.95 0.38
CA VAL A 13 0.57 8.77 -0.46
C VAL A 13 1.39 7.73 0.29
N ALA A 14 2.49 8.12 0.95
CA ALA A 14 3.31 7.20 1.72
C ALA A 14 2.53 6.52 2.86
N ASN A 15 1.68 7.27 3.57
CA ASN A 15 0.84 6.71 4.64
C ASN A 15 -0.24 5.77 4.07
N ILE A 16 -0.88 6.13 2.96
CA ILE A 16 -1.85 5.25 2.29
C ILE A 16 -1.17 3.94 1.92
N LEU A 17 0.00 3.99 1.27
CA LEU A 17 0.76 2.78 0.94
C LEU A 17 1.12 1.99 2.20
N PHE A 18 1.58 2.66 3.26
CA PHE A 18 1.92 1.99 4.51
C PHE A 18 0.72 1.26 5.12
N TYR A 19 -0.41 1.95 5.30
CA TYR A 19 -1.62 1.33 5.86
C TYR A 19 -2.18 0.23 4.98
N VAL A 20 -2.16 0.41 3.66
CA VAL A 20 -2.68 -0.59 2.74
C VAL A 20 -1.81 -1.84 2.76
N TYR A 21 -0.48 -1.72 2.65
CA TYR A 21 0.41 -2.86 2.42
C TYR A 21 1.04 -3.47 3.66
N GLU A 22 1.34 -2.68 4.69
CA GLU A 22 2.07 -3.14 5.88
C GLU A 22 1.14 -3.39 7.07
N THR A 23 -0.15 -3.11 6.95
CA THR A 23 -1.13 -3.34 8.03
C THR A 23 -2.32 -4.15 7.53
N ASP A 24 -2.98 -4.85 8.47
CA ASP A 24 -4.21 -5.59 8.18
C ASP A 24 -5.45 -4.71 7.97
N PHE A 25 -5.26 -3.38 7.86
CA PHE A 25 -6.34 -2.41 7.68
C PHE A 25 -7.28 -2.82 6.54
N PHE A 26 -6.74 -3.18 5.37
CA PHE A 26 -7.57 -3.59 4.23
C PHE A 26 -8.46 -4.80 4.57
N VAL A 27 -7.87 -5.84 5.14
CA VAL A 27 -8.57 -7.08 5.52
C VAL A 27 -9.67 -6.81 6.55
N GLN A 28 -9.35 -6.00 7.57
CA GLN A 28 -10.30 -5.63 8.62
C GLN A 28 -11.50 -4.83 8.08
N TYR A 29 -11.27 -3.90 7.16
CA TYR A 29 -12.35 -3.11 6.55
C TYR A 29 -13.23 -3.99 5.65
N VAL A 30 -12.64 -4.88 4.86
CA VAL A 30 -13.40 -5.84 4.05
C VAL A 30 -14.31 -6.72 4.93
N LYS A 31 -13.80 -7.17 6.09
CA LYS A 31 -14.57 -7.87 7.12
C LYS A 31 -15.73 -7.05 7.66
N LEU A 32 -15.48 -5.79 7.99
CA LEU A 32 -16.51 -4.88 8.50
C LEU A 32 -17.68 -4.72 7.51
N PHE A 33 -17.36 -4.57 6.21
CA PHE A 33 -18.36 -4.44 5.15
C PHE A 33 -18.94 -5.77 4.64
N ARG A 34 -18.55 -6.92 5.24
CA ARG A 34 -18.99 -8.27 4.85
C ARG A 34 -18.70 -8.63 3.39
N LEU A 35 -17.64 -8.08 2.81
CA LEU A 35 -17.22 -8.34 1.43
C LEU A 35 -16.21 -9.50 1.32
N ASN A 36 -16.07 -10.31 2.38
CA ASN A 36 -15.02 -11.32 2.51
C ASN A 36 -15.02 -12.33 1.36
N LYS A 37 -16.19 -12.81 0.97
CA LYS A 37 -16.35 -13.79 -0.11
C LYS A 37 -16.00 -13.21 -1.49
N LEU A 38 -16.29 -11.93 -1.72
CA LEU A 38 -16.03 -11.28 -3.00
C LEU A 38 -14.53 -11.05 -3.21
N LEU A 39 -13.85 -10.63 -2.15
CA LEU A 39 -12.41 -10.33 -2.17
C LEU A 39 -11.53 -11.51 -1.75
N GLY A 40 -12.11 -12.68 -1.46
CA GLY A 40 -11.37 -13.90 -1.11
C GLY A 40 -10.65 -13.82 0.23
N VAL A 41 -11.13 -12.98 1.17
CA VAL A 41 -10.54 -12.86 2.51
C VAL A 41 -10.71 -14.15 3.32
N ASP A 42 -11.82 -14.87 3.15
CA ASP A 42 -12.03 -16.15 3.85
C ASP A 42 -10.96 -17.18 3.46
N ASN A 43 -10.57 -17.21 2.18
CA ASN A 43 -9.49 -18.09 1.69
C ASN A 43 -8.12 -17.65 2.19
N TYR A 44 -7.89 -16.32 2.29
CA TYR A 44 -6.66 -15.77 2.86
C TYR A 44 -6.48 -16.18 4.33
N GLU A 45 -7.55 -16.18 5.14
CA GLU A 45 -7.46 -16.64 6.53
C GLU A 45 -7.09 -18.11 6.64
N SER A 46 -7.62 -18.96 5.77
CA SER A 46 -7.21 -20.37 5.69
C SER A 46 -5.75 -20.51 5.24
N TYR A 47 -5.29 -19.70 4.29
CA TYR A 47 -3.89 -19.68 3.84
C TYR A 47 -2.91 -19.24 4.93
N LEU A 48 -3.28 -18.24 5.74
CA LEU A 48 -2.50 -17.73 6.87
C LEU A 48 -2.21 -18.82 7.93
N ALA A 49 -3.08 -19.82 8.06
CA ALA A 49 -2.86 -20.93 8.99
C ALA A 49 -1.65 -21.78 8.60
N GLU A 50 -1.35 -21.86 7.30
CA GLU A 50 -0.20 -22.60 6.75
C GLU A 50 1.02 -21.71 6.51
N HIS A 51 0.81 -20.41 6.23
CA HIS A 51 1.85 -19.44 5.93
C HIS A 51 1.78 -18.22 6.87
N PRO A 52 2.12 -18.41 8.16
CA PRO A 52 2.07 -17.33 9.13
C PRO A 52 3.11 -16.27 8.80
N GLY A 53 2.66 -15.05 8.53
CA GLY A 53 3.52 -13.89 8.22
C GLY A 53 3.32 -13.32 6.82
N ASP A 54 2.61 -14.03 5.93
CA ASP A 54 2.28 -13.51 4.62
C ASP A 54 1.16 -12.48 4.69
N THR A 55 1.36 -11.37 4.00
CA THR A 55 0.35 -10.32 3.86
C THR A 55 -0.74 -10.72 2.86
N TYR A 56 -1.91 -10.11 2.97
CA TYR A 56 -3.01 -10.32 2.01
C TYR A 56 -2.57 -10.06 0.56
N TRP A 57 -1.71 -9.07 0.34
CA TRP A 57 -1.23 -8.71 -1.00
C TRP A 57 -0.29 -9.75 -1.59
N GLU A 58 0.54 -10.39 -0.75
CA GLU A 58 1.40 -11.51 -1.13
C GLU A 58 0.57 -12.74 -1.49
N TYR A 59 -0.41 -13.10 -0.66
CA TYR A 59 -1.39 -14.14 -0.97
C TYR A 59 -2.11 -13.87 -2.30
N LEU A 60 -2.62 -12.66 -2.47
CA LEU A 60 -3.38 -12.30 -3.67
C LEU A 60 -2.51 -12.36 -4.94
N ALA A 61 -1.22 -11.99 -4.83
CA ALA A 61 -0.27 -12.09 -5.93
C ALA A 61 0.08 -13.54 -6.30
N TYR A 62 0.09 -14.46 -5.33
CA TYR A 62 0.31 -15.88 -5.52
C TYR A 62 -0.92 -16.58 -6.13
N GLU A 63 -2.09 -16.38 -5.54
CA GLU A 63 -3.33 -17.08 -5.88
C GLU A 63 -3.90 -16.65 -7.24
N LYS A 64 -3.77 -15.35 -7.57
CA LYS A 64 -4.32 -14.77 -8.81
C LYS A 64 -3.25 -13.96 -9.53
N PRO A 65 -2.34 -14.61 -10.29
CA PRO A 65 -1.20 -13.94 -10.93
C PRO A 65 -1.58 -13.12 -12.19
N ASN A 66 -2.72 -12.42 -12.16
CA ASN A 66 -3.17 -11.53 -13.23
C ASN A 66 -2.45 -10.18 -13.17
N PHE A 67 -2.38 -9.47 -14.30
CA PHE A 67 -1.70 -8.17 -14.39
C PHE A 67 -2.24 -7.15 -13.38
N LEU A 68 -3.57 -6.99 -13.31
CA LEU A 68 -4.20 -6.04 -12.40
C LEU A 68 -3.93 -6.40 -10.94
N THR A 69 -3.95 -7.68 -10.61
CA THR A 69 -3.66 -8.15 -9.27
C THR A 69 -2.21 -7.85 -8.89
N LYS A 70 -1.24 -8.13 -9.77
CA LYS A 70 0.17 -7.76 -9.55
C LYS A 70 0.36 -6.25 -9.43
N LEU A 71 -0.39 -5.48 -10.20
CA LEU A 71 -0.35 -4.02 -10.16
C LEU A 71 -0.82 -3.47 -8.81
N ILE A 72 -1.94 -4.01 -8.29
CA ILE A 72 -2.52 -3.58 -7.01
C ILE A 72 -1.79 -4.23 -5.81
N SER A 73 -1.18 -5.40 -5.95
CA SER A 73 -0.37 -6.00 -4.88
C SER A 73 1.02 -5.37 -4.74
N CYS A 74 1.50 -4.64 -5.75
CA CYS A 74 2.81 -4.01 -5.71
C CYS A 74 2.71 -2.57 -5.14
N PRO A 75 3.34 -2.28 -3.98
CA PRO A 75 3.29 -0.95 -3.37
C PRO A 75 3.88 0.15 -4.26
N LEU A 76 4.92 -0.17 -5.04
CA LEU A 76 5.54 0.78 -5.97
C LEU A 76 4.62 1.10 -7.15
N CYS A 77 3.92 0.08 -7.68
CA CYS A 77 2.97 0.27 -8.77
C CYS A 77 1.78 1.11 -8.32
N SER A 78 1.20 0.80 -7.17
CA SER A 78 0.13 1.61 -6.60
C SER A 78 0.60 3.02 -6.25
N GLY A 79 1.81 3.17 -5.73
CA GLY A 79 2.42 4.48 -5.47
C GLY A 79 2.55 5.31 -6.75
N PHE A 80 3.00 4.70 -7.85
CA PHE A 80 3.05 5.35 -9.16
C PHE A 80 1.67 5.83 -9.61
N TRP A 81 0.65 4.96 -9.57
CA TRP A 81 -0.70 5.32 -10.01
C TRP A 81 -1.37 6.40 -9.13
N LEU A 82 -1.13 6.38 -7.82
CA LEU A 82 -1.59 7.45 -6.93
C LEU A 82 -0.96 8.80 -7.29
N ASN A 83 0.35 8.82 -7.61
CA ASN A 83 1.03 10.04 -8.06
C ASN A 83 0.59 10.48 -9.46
N VAL A 84 0.26 9.54 -10.37
CA VAL A 84 -0.36 9.88 -11.66
C VAL A 84 -1.70 10.59 -11.44
N GLY A 85 -2.50 10.15 -10.46
CA GLY A 85 -3.72 10.84 -10.06
C GLY A 85 -3.47 12.28 -9.61
N ILE A 86 -2.39 12.52 -8.85
CA ILE A 86 -1.97 13.88 -8.46
C ILE A 86 -1.55 14.69 -9.68
N TYR A 87 -0.78 14.11 -10.61
CA TYR A 87 -0.39 14.79 -11.84
C TYR A 87 -1.59 15.28 -12.65
N PHE A 88 -2.65 14.48 -12.79
CA PHE A 88 -3.87 14.90 -13.48
C PHE A 88 -4.60 16.08 -12.83
N LEU A 89 -4.36 16.36 -11.53
CA LEU A 89 -4.99 17.47 -10.82
C LEU A 89 -4.18 18.78 -10.92
N TYR A 90 -2.86 18.68 -11.02
CA TYR A 90 -1.95 19.84 -10.97
C TYR A 90 -1.26 20.14 -12.31
N GLU A 91 -1.25 19.18 -13.24
CA GLU A 91 -0.60 19.25 -14.56
C GLU A 91 0.90 19.64 -14.50
N ASP A 92 1.55 19.41 -13.36
CA ASP A 92 2.95 19.75 -13.11
C ASP A 92 3.81 18.47 -13.04
N LEU A 93 4.64 18.28 -14.06
CA LEU A 93 5.54 17.13 -14.17
C LEU A 93 6.68 17.17 -13.13
N GLY A 94 7.13 18.36 -12.73
CA GLY A 94 8.14 18.53 -11.70
C GLY A 94 7.62 18.11 -10.33
N LEU A 95 6.39 18.53 -10.01
CA LEU A 95 5.69 18.11 -8.80
C LEU A 95 5.47 16.60 -8.79
N PHE A 96 5.05 16.02 -9.93
CA PHE A 96 4.87 14.57 -10.07
C PHE A 96 6.14 13.80 -9.71
N MET A 97 7.29 14.16 -10.28
CA MET A 97 8.56 13.48 -10.01
C MET A 97 8.97 13.63 -8.54
N LEU A 98 8.84 14.83 -7.98
CA LEU A 98 9.15 15.09 -6.57
C LEU A 98 8.27 14.23 -5.65
N CYS A 99 6.95 14.25 -5.86
CA CYS A 99 6.00 13.49 -5.04
C CYS A 99 6.21 11.98 -5.16
N LEU A 100 6.49 11.48 -6.36
CA LEU A 100 6.75 10.06 -6.61
C LEU A 100 7.96 9.56 -5.81
N TRP A 101 9.11 10.21 -5.97
CA TRP A 101 10.32 9.80 -5.28
C TRP A 101 10.22 9.98 -3.77
N LEU A 102 9.66 11.11 -3.31
CA LEU A 102 9.54 11.39 -1.88
C LEU A 102 8.56 10.44 -1.19
N SER A 103 7.41 10.15 -1.80
CA SER A 103 6.43 9.21 -1.22
C SER A 103 6.98 7.78 -1.13
N ILE A 104 7.65 7.29 -2.17
CA ILE A 104 8.29 5.96 -2.15
C ILE A 104 9.38 5.91 -1.07
N PHE A 105 10.22 6.95 -1.00
CA PHE A 105 11.28 7.02 0.01
C PHE A 105 10.71 7.01 1.43
N LEU A 106 9.67 7.81 1.71
CA LEU A 106 9.00 7.85 3.01
C LEU A 106 8.34 6.50 3.35
N PHE A 107 7.67 5.86 2.38
CA PHE A 107 7.11 4.53 2.56
C PHE A 107 8.18 3.49 2.95
N LEU A 108 9.33 3.50 2.27
CA LEU A 108 10.44 2.60 2.58
C LEU A 108 11.01 2.87 3.98
N ILE A 109 11.14 4.13 4.40
CA ILE A 109 11.54 4.48 5.76
C ILE A 109 10.56 3.92 6.79
N LEU A 110 9.25 4.16 6.61
CA LEU A 110 8.22 3.66 7.52
C LEU A 110 8.26 2.13 7.62
N ARG A 111 8.41 1.45 6.48
CA ARG A 111 8.56 -0.01 6.42
C ARG A 111 9.80 -0.50 7.17
N LEU A 112 10.94 0.18 7.02
CA LEU A 112 12.16 -0.16 7.74
C LEU A 112 12.01 0.05 9.26
N ILE A 113 11.35 1.13 9.67
CA ILE A 113 11.06 1.41 11.08
C ILE A 113 10.16 0.30 11.65
N LEU A 114 9.11 -0.10 10.94
CA LEU A 114 8.20 -1.16 11.38
C LEU A 114 8.93 -2.51 11.53
N LYS A 115 9.70 -2.92 10.51
CA LYS A 115 10.51 -4.15 10.59
C LYS A 115 11.46 -4.12 11.78
N ARG A 116 12.09 -2.99 12.04
CA ARG A 116 13.00 -2.83 13.18
C ARG A 116 12.25 -2.91 14.52
N ALA A 117 11.07 -2.31 14.62
CA ALA A 117 10.24 -2.38 15.82
C ALA A 117 9.81 -3.83 16.12
N TYR A 118 9.45 -4.60 15.09
CA TYR A 118 9.08 -6.01 15.24
C TYR A 118 10.26 -6.87 15.72
N HIS A 119 11.47 -6.65 15.18
CA HIS A 119 12.66 -7.40 15.58
C HIS A 119 13.20 -7.07 16.98
N HIS A 120 12.85 -5.92 17.56
CA HIS A 120 13.28 -5.51 18.91
C HIS A 120 12.17 -5.64 19.98
N GLY A 121 10.95 -6.05 19.60
CA GLY A 121 9.75 -6.05 20.45
C GLY A 121 9.14 -7.43 20.73
N LEU A 122 9.85 -8.52 20.44
CA LEU A 122 9.48 -9.91 20.76
C LEU A 122 10.65 -10.62 21.46
#